data_AF-A0A367MDD1-F1
#
_entry.id   AF-A0A367MDD1-F1
#
_cell.length_a   1.000
_cell.length_b   1.000
_cell.length_c   1.000
_cell.angle_alpha   90.00
_cell.angle_beta   90.00
_cell.angle_gamma   90.00
#
_symmetry.space_group_name_H-M   'P 1'
#
loop_
_entity.id
_entity.type
_entity.pdbx_description
1 polymer ?
#
loop_
_entity_poly.entity_id
_entity_poly.type
_entity_poly.pdbx_seq_one_letter_code
_entity_poly.pdbx_strand_id
1 'polypeptide(L)'
;MITYYILSGDRLERRQHDDAQRGLPPGTLWIDLHHPTPEEERLLESHLQVNIPTREEMAEIEDSSRFYEDGNVLYMTTSVVGGITEHRPSTEEVTFVLSEKWLITVRYADLRSFREFENRCIRQLDANRSSTQLFALMMDSLVIPI
;
A
#
# COMPACT_ATOMS: atom_id res chain seq x y z
N MET A 1 -10.65 -3.91 3.05
CA MET A 1 -11.07 -3.47 1.70
C MET A 1 -9.88 -3.36 0.77
N ILE A 2 -9.90 -4.10 -0.34
CA ILE A 2 -8.86 -4.05 -1.38
C ILE A 2 -9.21 -3.02 -2.48
N THR A 3 -8.24 -2.18 -2.82
CA THR A 3 -8.29 -1.29 -3.99
C THR A 3 -7.10 -1.53 -4.91
N TYR A 4 -7.35 -1.66 -6.21
CA TYR A 4 -6.32 -1.78 -7.25
C TYR A 4 -6.14 -0.46 -7.99
N TYR A 5 -4.90 -0.11 -8.29
CA TYR A 5 -4.51 1.05 -9.07
C TYR A 5 -3.70 0.60 -10.28
N ILE A 6 -4.29 0.82 -11.46
CA ILE A 6 -3.80 0.32 -12.74
C ILE A 6 -3.19 1.48 -13.52
N LEU A 7 -1.96 1.30 -13.99
CA LEU A 7 -1.30 2.32 -14.81
C LEU A 7 -1.96 2.38 -16.19
N SER A 8 -2.53 3.53 -16.54
CA SER A 8 -3.21 3.81 -17.81
C SER A 8 -2.68 5.11 -18.38
N GLY A 9 -1.62 5.03 -19.19
CA GLY A 9 -0.88 6.21 -19.66
C GLY A 9 -0.10 6.86 -18.53
N ASP A 10 -0.45 8.10 -18.19
CA ASP A 10 0.18 8.94 -17.17
C ASP A 10 -0.69 9.12 -15.91
N ARG A 11 -1.53 8.12 -15.61
CA ARG A 11 -2.40 8.15 -14.42
C ARG A 11 -2.67 6.75 -13.89
N LEU A 12 -3.00 6.70 -12.60
CA LEU A 12 -3.53 5.48 -11.98
C LEU A 12 -5.05 5.49 -12.03
N GLU A 13 -5.62 4.48 -12.70
CA GLU A 13 -7.04 4.20 -12.65
C GLU A 13 -7.36 3.35 -11.42
N ARG A 14 -8.19 3.90 -10.54
CA ARG A 14 -8.70 3.21 -9.36
C ARG A 14 -9.77 2.18 -9.75
N ARG A 15 -9.64 0.96 -9.24
CA ARG A 15 -10.67 -0.08 -9.29
C ARG A 15 -10.85 -0.71 -7.91
N GLN A 16 -12.08 -0.72 -7.42
CA GLN A 16 -12.41 -1.50 -6.23
C GLN A 16 -12.33 -2.99 -6.55
N HIS A 17 -11.94 -3.79 -5.56
CA HIS A 17 -12.09 -5.23 -5.67
C HIS A 17 -13.58 -5.60 -5.74
N ASP A 18 -13.88 -6.60 -6.58
CA ASP A 18 -15.19 -7.20 -6.75
C ASP A 18 -15.01 -8.71 -6.53
N ASP A 19 -15.90 -9.36 -5.79
CA ASP A 19 -15.85 -10.81 -5.52
C ASP A 19 -15.88 -11.65 -6.82
N ALA A 20 -16.43 -11.10 -7.91
CA ALA A 20 -16.38 -11.74 -9.23
C ALA A 20 -14.95 -11.77 -9.84
N GLN A 21 -14.02 -11.00 -9.29
CA GLN A 21 -12.68 -10.81 -9.80
C GLN A 21 -11.76 -11.95 -9.38
N ARG A 22 -11.51 -12.86 -10.33
CA ARG A 22 -10.72 -14.09 -10.12
C ARG A 22 -9.18 -13.89 -10.05
N GLY A 23 -8.69 -12.66 -9.90
CA GLY A 23 -7.25 -12.40 -9.91
C GLY A 23 -6.87 -10.93 -10.00
N LEU A 24 -5.56 -10.67 -9.99
CA LEU A 24 -5.02 -9.31 -10.11
C LEU A 24 -5.35 -8.72 -11.50
N PRO A 25 -5.99 -7.54 -11.58
CA PRO A 25 -6.23 -6.91 -12.87
C PRO A 25 -4.91 -6.61 -13.61
N PRO A 26 -4.81 -6.85 -14.92
CA PRO A 26 -3.60 -6.57 -15.68
C PRO A 26 -3.18 -5.10 -15.58
N GLY A 27 -1.87 -4.85 -15.45
CA GLY A 27 -1.32 -3.50 -15.32
C GLY A 27 -1.47 -2.88 -13.93
N THR A 28 -1.90 -3.64 -12.92
CA THR A 28 -1.92 -3.17 -11.53
C THR A 28 -0.49 -2.86 -11.07
N LEU A 29 -0.28 -1.61 -10.65
CA LEU A 29 0.99 -1.12 -10.13
C LEU A 29 0.93 -0.94 -8.60
N TRP A 30 -0.24 -0.63 -8.06
CA TRP A 30 -0.46 -0.46 -6.63
C TRP A 30 -1.74 -1.14 -6.15
N ILE A 31 -1.65 -1.77 -4.99
CA ILE A 31 -2.73 -2.46 -4.32
C ILE A 31 -2.79 -1.88 -2.89
N ASP A 32 -3.91 -1.27 -2.53
CA ASP A 32 -4.10 -0.70 -1.19
C ASP A 32 -5.09 -1.54 -0.40
N LEU A 33 -4.64 -2.09 0.71
CA LEU A 33 -5.43 -2.82 1.69
C LEU A 33 -5.71 -1.87 2.85
N HIS A 34 -6.92 -1.32 2.85
CA HIS A 34 -7.40 -0.48 3.94
C HIS A 34 -8.39 -1.26 4.79
N HIS A 35 -8.01 -1.51 6.05
CA HIS A 35 -8.72 -2.43 6.94
C HIS A 35 -9.07 -3.75 6.24
N PRO A 36 -8.07 -4.50 5.74
CA PRO A 36 -8.36 -5.77 5.10
C PRO A 36 -8.97 -6.78 6.09
N THR A 37 -9.82 -7.66 5.59
CA THR A 37 -10.22 -8.86 6.34
C THR A 37 -9.19 -9.99 6.13
N PRO A 38 -9.14 -10.99 7.03
CA PRO A 38 -8.26 -12.15 6.83
C PRO A 38 -8.53 -12.91 5.52
N GLU A 39 -9.75 -12.86 5.00
CA GLU A 39 -10.09 -13.44 3.71
C GLU A 39 -9.47 -12.65 2.55
N GLU A 40 -9.50 -11.31 2.62
CA GLU A 40 -8.87 -10.42 1.64
C GLU A 40 -7.34 -10.56 1.63
N GLU A 41 -6.73 -10.71 2.82
CA GLU A 41 -5.29 -11.00 2.97
C GLU A 41 -4.94 -12.31 2.26
N ARG A 42 -5.57 -13.43 2.66
CA ARG A 42 -5.34 -14.75 2.07
C ARG A 42 -5.60 -14.80 0.57
N LEU A 43 -6.59 -14.04 0.09
CA LEU A 43 -6.87 -13.93 -1.34
C LEU A 43 -5.65 -13.38 -2.09
N LEU A 44 -5.08 -12.27 -1.63
CA LEU A 44 -3.89 -11.68 -2.25
C LEU A 44 -2.66 -12.57 -2.08
N GLU A 45 -2.47 -13.18 -0.91
CA GLU A 45 -1.38 -14.14 -0.70
C GLU A 45 -1.44 -15.28 -1.72
N SER A 46 -2.62 -15.85 -1.94
CA SER A 46 -2.81 -16.94 -2.90
C SER A 46 -2.58 -16.51 -4.35
N HIS A 47 -2.97 -15.29 -4.73
CA HIS A 47 -2.83 -14.80 -6.09
C HIS A 47 -1.42 -14.34 -6.42
N LEU A 48 -0.73 -13.75 -5.45
CA LEU A 48 0.57 -13.11 -5.65
C LEU A 48 1.74 -13.96 -5.16
N GLN A 49 1.46 -15.01 -4.40
CA GLN A 49 2.46 -15.91 -3.79
C GLN A 49 3.44 -15.12 -2.89
N VAL A 50 2.88 -14.25 -2.06
CA VAL A 50 3.57 -13.42 -1.07
C VAL A 50 2.84 -13.51 0.25
N ASN A 51 3.48 -13.13 1.35
CA ASN A 51 2.78 -12.95 2.62
C ASN A 51 2.19 -11.54 2.70
N ILE A 52 1.03 -11.41 3.33
CA ILE A 52 0.45 -10.11 3.70
C ILE A 52 0.50 -10.02 5.22
N PRO A 53 1.32 -9.12 5.80
CA PRO A 53 1.44 -9.02 7.24
C PRO A 53 0.09 -8.72 7.90
N THR A 54 -0.24 -9.54 8.89
CA THR A 54 -1.42 -9.35 9.74
C THR A 54 -1.25 -8.15 10.65
N ARG A 55 -2.36 -7.64 11.19
CA ARG A 55 -2.32 -6.53 12.15
C ARG A 55 -1.45 -6.82 13.37
N GLU A 56 -1.47 -8.07 13.84
CA GLU A 56 -0.66 -8.52 14.97
C GLU A 56 0.83 -8.52 14.65
N GLU A 57 1.24 -9.02 13.49
CA GLU A 57 2.64 -9.02 13.03
C GLU A 57 3.16 -7.60 12.82
N MET A 58 2.32 -6.70 12.30
CA MET A 58 2.66 -5.28 12.14
C MET A 58 2.97 -4.57 13.47
N ALA A 59 2.46 -5.08 14.60
CA ALA A 59 2.69 -4.51 15.92
C ALA A 59 4.05 -4.92 16.52
N GLU A 60 4.76 -5.86 15.90
CA GLU A 60 6.11 -6.22 16.30
C GLU A 60 7.08 -5.05 16.09
N ILE A 61 7.91 -4.79 17.10
CA ILE A 61 8.86 -3.67 17.12
C ILE A 61 10.30 -4.10 16.80
N GLU A 62 10.53 -5.39 16.60
CA GLU A 62 11.86 -5.93 16.31
C GLU A 62 12.31 -5.53 14.91
N ASP A 63 13.54 -5.05 14.76
CA ASP A 63 14.06 -4.55 13.47
C ASP A 63 13.96 -5.60 12.35
N SER A 64 14.16 -6.88 12.68
CA SER A 64 14.03 -8.00 11.74
C SER A 64 12.60 -8.22 11.25
N SER A 65 11.59 -7.79 12.02
CA SER A 65 10.17 -7.90 11.65
C SER A 65 9.69 -6.65 10.91
N ARG A 66 10.38 -5.50 11.05
CA ARG A 66 9.98 -4.24 10.43
C ARG A 66 10.61 -3.97 9.08
N PHE A 67 11.79 -4.51 8.78
CA PHE A 67 12.40 -4.38 7.46
C PHE A 67 13.14 -5.65 7.09
N TYR A 68 12.60 -6.39 6.11
CA TYR A 68 13.17 -7.66 5.68
C TYR A 68 12.82 -7.95 4.22
N GLU A 69 13.52 -8.92 3.66
CA GLU A 69 13.30 -9.42 2.31
C GLU A 69 12.93 -10.91 2.40
N ASP A 70 11.90 -11.32 1.67
CA ASP A 70 11.57 -12.72 1.44
C ASP A 70 11.48 -12.97 -0.08
N GLY A 71 12.40 -13.79 -0.59
CA GLY A 71 12.58 -13.98 -2.02
C GLY A 71 13.01 -12.69 -2.72
N ASN A 72 12.15 -12.15 -3.59
CA ASN A 72 12.37 -10.89 -4.33
C ASN A 72 11.36 -9.82 -3.90
N VAL A 73 10.86 -9.92 -2.67
CA VAL A 73 9.83 -9.04 -2.12
C VAL A 73 10.36 -8.40 -0.84
N LEU A 74 10.34 -7.07 -0.82
CA LEU A 74 10.76 -6.27 0.31
C LEU A 74 9.55 -5.92 1.17
N TYR A 75 9.69 -6.10 2.48
CA TYR A 75 8.69 -5.77 3.48
C TYR A 75 9.22 -4.63 4.35
N MET A 76 8.41 -3.59 4.55
CA MET A 76 8.76 -2.48 5.41
C MET A 76 7.55 -2.01 6.20
N THR A 77 7.60 -2.12 7.52
CA THR A 77 6.61 -1.57 8.44
C THR A 77 7.14 -0.27 9.05
N THR A 78 6.39 0.82 8.88
CA THR A 78 6.76 2.13 9.39
C THR A 78 5.60 2.81 10.10
N SER A 79 5.93 3.63 11.10
CA SER A 79 4.97 4.39 11.88
C SER A 79 4.66 5.71 11.19
N VAL A 80 3.37 5.97 10.93
CA VAL A 80 2.87 7.17 10.26
C VAL A 80 1.98 7.96 11.20
N VAL A 81 2.16 9.28 11.24
CA VAL A 81 1.32 10.16 12.07
C VAL A 81 -0.02 10.43 11.38
N GLY A 82 -1.11 10.18 12.09
CA GLY A 82 -2.49 10.45 11.69
C GLY A 82 -3.21 11.41 12.63
N GLY A 83 -4.46 11.76 12.32
CA GLY A 83 -5.38 12.44 13.24
C GLY A 83 -5.04 13.89 13.64
N ILE A 84 -4.05 14.51 12.98
CA ILE A 84 -3.59 15.87 13.31
C ILE A 84 -4.71 16.90 13.09
N THR A 85 -5.39 16.83 11.93
CA THR A 85 -6.46 17.76 11.55
C THR A 85 -7.68 17.62 12.46
N GLU A 86 -7.94 16.41 12.94
CA GLU A 86 -9.03 16.07 13.84
C GLU A 86 -8.71 16.39 15.31
N HIS A 87 -7.56 17.02 15.59
CA HIS A 87 -7.05 17.32 16.93
C HIS A 87 -6.94 16.08 17.84
N ARG A 88 -6.68 14.92 17.23
CA ARG A 88 -6.51 13.62 17.89
C ARG A 88 -5.32 12.89 17.27
N PRO A 89 -4.09 13.38 17.49
CA PRO A 89 -2.92 12.80 16.87
C PRO A 89 -2.77 11.33 17.29
N SER A 90 -2.50 10.47 16.32
CA SER A 90 -2.21 9.06 16.53
C SER A 90 -0.98 8.65 15.73
N THR A 91 -0.37 7.55 16.15
CA THR A 91 0.71 6.88 15.41
C THR A 91 0.16 5.55 14.94
N GLU A 92 0.15 5.36 13.63
CA GLU A 92 -0.46 4.20 12.98
C GLU A 92 0.62 3.45 12.21
N GLU A 93 0.60 2.13 12.28
CA GLU A 93 1.52 1.29 11.52
C GLU A 93 1.02 1.09 10.09
N VAL A 94 1.95 1.20 9.15
CA VAL A 94 1.70 0.92 7.74
C VAL A 94 2.79 0.00 7.22
N THR A 95 2.38 -1.08 6.57
CA THR A 95 3.32 -2.02 5.92
C THR A 95 3.29 -1.84 4.41
N PHE A 96 4.49 -1.74 3.85
CA PHE A 96 4.75 -1.76 2.43
C PHE A 96 5.28 -3.14 2.06
N VAL A 97 4.66 -3.77 1.07
CA VAL A 97 5.18 -5.00 0.45
C VAL A 97 5.49 -4.65 -0.99
N LEU A 98 6.77 -4.66 -1.35
CA LEU A 98 7.28 -4.14 -2.61
C LEU A 98 7.94 -5.25 -3.42
N SER A 99 7.48 -5.42 -4.66
CA SER A 99 8.14 -6.25 -5.67
C SER A 99 8.59 -5.42 -6.86
N GLU A 100 9.29 -6.03 -7.82
CA GLU A 100 9.62 -5.39 -9.11
C GLU A 100 8.37 -4.98 -9.93
N LYS A 101 7.21 -5.57 -9.64
CA LYS A 101 5.98 -5.43 -10.46
C LYS A 101 4.93 -4.52 -9.83
N TRP A 102 4.78 -4.60 -8.52
CA TRP A 102 3.71 -3.93 -7.80
C TRP A 102 4.17 -3.46 -6.42
N LEU A 103 3.43 -2.50 -5.89
CA LEU A 103 3.49 -2.05 -4.50
C LEU A 103 2.18 -2.44 -3.81
N ILE A 104 2.27 -3.06 -2.63
CA ILE A 104 1.13 -3.26 -1.74
C ILE A 104 1.30 -2.36 -0.52
N THR A 105 0.20 -1.73 -0.08
CA THR A 105 0.13 -1.00 1.19
C THR A 105 -0.92 -1.65 2.09
N VAL A 106 -0.55 -1.96 3.34
CA VAL A 106 -1.44 -2.51 4.36
C VAL A 106 -1.57 -1.51 5.49
N ARG A 107 -2.80 -1.07 5.78
CA ARG A 107 -3.07 -0.04 6.77
C ARG A 107 -4.43 -0.21 7.44
N TYR A 108 -4.49 0.11 8.73
CA TYR A 108 -5.71 0.07 9.54
C TYR A 108 -6.13 1.46 10.03
N ALA A 109 -5.71 2.50 9.30
CA ALA A 109 -6.13 3.87 9.55
C ALA A 109 -6.31 4.64 8.24
N ASP A 110 -7.23 5.59 8.27
CA ASP A 110 -7.46 6.51 7.16
C ASP A 110 -6.52 7.72 7.27
N LEU A 111 -5.38 7.64 6.59
CA LEU A 111 -4.29 8.60 6.68
C LEU A 111 -4.39 9.68 5.59
N ARG A 112 -4.23 10.95 5.98
CA ARG A 112 -4.30 12.09 5.05
C ARG A 112 -3.27 11.98 3.92
N SER A 113 -2.04 11.60 4.24
CA SER A 113 -0.96 11.40 3.27
C SER A 113 -1.34 10.41 2.17
N PHE A 114 -2.03 9.32 2.51
CA PHE A 114 -2.52 8.34 1.54
C PHE A 114 -3.63 8.91 0.65
N ARG A 115 -4.60 9.63 1.22
CA ARG A 115 -5.66 10.29 0.44
C ARG A 115 -5.09 11.33 -0.53
N GLU A 116 -4.11 12.11 -0.10
CA GLU A 116 -3.47 13.13 -0.93
C GLU A 116 -2.60 12.52 -2.03
N PHE A 117 -1.87 11.46 -1.69
CA PHE A 117 -1.10 10.67 -2.65
C PHE A 117 -2.01 10.04 -3.72
N GLU A 118 -3.08 9.37 -3.32
CA GLU A 118 -4.08 8.79 -4.23
C GLU A 118 -4.62 9.85 -5.20
N ASN A 119 -5.04 10.99 -4.66
CA ASN A 119 -5.55 12.11 -5.45
C ASN A 119 -4.51 12.66 -6.44
N ARG A 120 -3.23 12.68 -6.06
CA ARG A 120 -2.14 13.07 -6.97
C ARG A 120 -2.01 12.07 -8.11
N CYS A 121 -1.94 10.78 -7.79
CA CYS A 121 -1.78 9.70 -8.76
C CYS A 121 -2.92 9.56 -9.77
N ILE A 122 -4.16 9.86 -9.37
CA ILE A 122 -5.33 9.83 -10.26
C ILE A 122 -5.33 11.02 -11.23
N ARG A 123 -4.84 12.19 -10.81
CA ARG A 123 -4.80 13.39 -11.65
C ARG A 123 -3.65 13.36 -12.65
N GLN A 124 -2.45 13.07 -12.17
CA GLN A 124 -1.24 13.05 -12.99
C GLN A 124 -0.14 12.25 -12.30
N LEU A 125 0.42 11.31 -13.04
CA LEU A 125 1.55 10.47 -12.68
C LEU A 125 2.53 10.51 -13.85
N ASP A 126 3.81 10.85 -13.63
CA ASP A 126 4.76 10.82 -14.76
C ASP A 126 4.78 9.43 -15.43
N ALA A 127 4.81 9.39 -16.76
CA ALA A 127 4.49 8.20 -17.57
C ALA A 127 5.45 6.99 -17.45
N ASN A 128 6.54 7.08 -16.67
CA ASN A 128 7.59 6.05 -16.56
C ASN A 128 7.73 5.45 -15.15
N ARG A 129 6.63 5.26 -14.43
CA ARG A 129 6.67 4.88 -13.00
C ARG A 129 6.62 3.36 -12.81
N SER A 130 7.67 2.83 -12.17
CA SER A 130 7.71 1.47 -11.61
C SER A 130 7.14 1.44 -10.19
N SER A 131 6.92 0.24 -9.64
CA SER A 131 6.52 0.04 -8.24
C SER A 131 7.47 0.74 -7.26
N THR A 132 8.78 0.64 -7.49
CA THR A 132 9.81 1.30 -6.66
C THR A 132 9.69 2.81 -6.68
N GLN A 133 9.41 3.41 -7.84
CA GLN A 133 9.23 4.86 -7.92
C GLN A 133 7.95 5.31 -7.22
N LEU A 134 6.88 4.52 -7.33
CA LEU A 134 5.63 4.79 -6.62
C LEU A 134 5.84 4.73 -5.10
N PHE A 135 6.59 3.72 -4.63
CA PHE A 135 7.01 3.62 -3.23
C PHE A 135 7.79 4.85 -2.79
N ALA A 136 8.82 5.26 -3.54
CA ALA A 136 9.61 6.44 -3.21
C ALA A 136 8.76 7.73 -3.11
N LEU A 137 7.81 7.93 -4.02
CA LEU A 137 6.88 9.06 -3.98
C LEU A 137 5.90 8.99 -2.82
N MET A 138 5.50 7.78 -2.42
CA MET A 138 4.67 7.58 -1.23
C MET A 138 5.46 7.97 0.01
N MET A 139 6.70 7.49 0.13
CA MET A 139 7.60 7.85 1.23
C MET A 139 7.85 9.35 1.31
N ASP A 140 8.06 10.03 0.17
CA ASP A 140 8.16 11.49 0.11
C ASP A 140 6.91 12.19 0.71
N SER A 141 5.73 11.63 0.43
CA SER A 141 4.45 12.15 0.98
C SER A 141 4.25 11.85 2.46
N LEU A 142 5.05 10.95 3.04
CA LEU A 142 5.09 10.69 4.48
C LEU A 142 6.13 11.57 5.19
N VAL A 143 7.22 11.93 4.51
CA VAL A 143 8.30 12.76 5.07
C VAL A 143 7.92 14.24 5.07
N ILE A 144 7.28 14.72 4.00
CA ILE A 144 6.88 16.12 3.86
C ILE A 144 5.41 16.24 4.26
N PRO A 145 5.06 16.82 5.41
CA PRO A 145 3.67 17.12 5.72
C PRO A 145 3.15 18.14 4.70
N ILE A 146 2.14 17.74 3.93
CA ILE A 146 1.43 18.59 2.96
C ILE A 146 0.46 19.54 3.69
#